data_AF-A0AAD7BE12-F1
#
_entry.id   AF-A0AAD7BE12-F1
#
_cell.length_a   1.000
_cell.length_b   1.000
_cell.length_c   1.000
_cell.angle_alpha   90.00
_cell.angle_beta   90.00
_cell.angle_gamma   90.00
#
_symmetry.space_group_name_H-M   'P 1'
#
loop_
_entity.id
_entity.type
_entity.pdbx_description
1 polymer ?
#
loop_
_entity_poly.entity_id
_entity_poly.type
_entity_poly.pdbx_seq_one_letter_code
_entity_poly.pdbx_strand_id
1 'polypeptide(L)'
;MSPQPASLESGIDAKNNSIESRVAFLDHHLVEYVNSLPPSLKLRPIAGEDPNKWTLVEKWILREAMKPFITDEIYKRQKIHFNPPPKPSNSDIKNLTPLQVRLRDRITKTTVERTGLFEWGYVEELLRGYLEDPVYPSHGAIDVRAKKLMVVLSFVVLQERFSVSTAKLV
;
A
#
# COMPACT_ATOMS: atom_id res chain seq x y z
N MET A 1 -11.01 19.49 11.10
CA MET A 1 -10.87 19.08 9.69
C MET A 1 -10.14 17.74 9.69
N SER A 2 -10.85 16.64 9.48
CA SER A 2 -10.29 15.28 9.60
C SER A 2 -9.46 14.94 8.35
N PRO A 3 -8.25 14.38 8.46
CA PRO A 3 -7.46 14.01 7.29
C PRO A 3 -8.04 12.76 6.63
N GLN A 4 -8.39 12.87 5.34
CA GLN A 4 -8.88 11.77 4.49
C GLN A 4 -7.72 10.88 4.01
N PRO A 5 -7.92 9.55 3.84
CA PRO A 5 -6.85 8.61 3.48
C PRO A 5 -6.51 8.64 1.98
N ALA A 6 -5.39 9.29 1.65
CA ALA A 6 -4.84 9.36 0.29
C ALA A 6 -4.17 8.05 -0.13
N SER A 7 -4.71 7.34 -1.13
CA SER A 7 -3.89 6.48 -2.00
C SER A 7 -4.58 5.97 -3.28
N LEU A 8 -5.91 6.09 -3.42
CA LEU A 8 -6.62 5.71 -4.66
C LEU A 8 -7.55 6.80 -5.21
N GLU A 9 -7.62 7.96 -4.56
CA GLU A 9 -8.62 9.01 -4.81
C GLU A 9 -8.07 10.28 -5.44
N SER A 10 -6.84 10.31 -5.99
CA SER A 10 -6.25 11.59 -6.43
C SER A 10 -7.08 12.39 -7.45
N GLY A 11 -7.84 11.71 -8.31
CA GLY A 11 -8.79 12.36 -9.22
C GLY A 11 -10.09 12.80 -8.54
N ILE A 12 -10.58 12.05 -7.55
CA ILE A 12 -11.81 12.35 -6.79
C ILE A 12 -11.55 13.50 -5.82
N ASP A 13 -10.40 13.51 -5.16
CA ASP A 13 -9.93 14.56 -4.24
C ASP A 13 -9.71 15.89 -4.96
N ALA A 14 -9.12 15.87 -6.15
CA ALA A 14 -8.96 17.06 -6.98
C ALA A 14 -10.34 17.63 -7.37
N LYS A 15 -11.27 16.77 -7.80
CA LYS A 15 -12.64 17.15 -8.15
C LYS A 15 -13.39 17.79 -6.98
N ASN A 16 -13.25 17.25 -5.77
CA ASN A 16 -13.88 17.80 -4.56
C ASN A 16 -13.38 19.20 -4.20
N ASN A 17 -12.21 19.59 -4.71
CA ASN A 17 -11.60 20.90 -4.51
C ASN A 17 -11.63 21.80 -5.76
N SER A 18 -12.46 21.48 -6.77
CA SER A 18 -12.52 22.21 -8.05
C SER A 18 -11.18 22.29 -8.79
N ILE A 19 -10.32 21.28 -8.63
CA ILE A 19 -9.04 21.15 -9.32
C ILE A 19 -9.17 20.05 -10.38
N GLU A 20 -8.77 20.35 -11.61
CA GLU A 20 -8.65 19.34 -12.67
C GLU A 20 -7.32 18.61 -12.55
N SER A 21 -7.36 17.28 -12.37
CA SER A 21 -6.16 16.44 -12.38
C SER A 21 -6.06 15.70 -13.72
N ARG A 22 -4.94 15.91 -14.43
CA ARG A 22 -4.64 15.22 -15.70
C ARG A 22 -3.57 14.15 -15.49
N VAL A 23 -3.82 12.97 -16.06
CA VAL A 23 -2.94 11.79 -15.95
C VAL A 23 -2.17 11.56 -17.24
N ALA A 24 -1.15 12.37 -17.50
CA ALA A 24 -0.39 12.35 -18.77
C ALA A 24 0.15 10.97 -19.17
N PHE A 25 0.54 10.13 -18.20
CA PHE A 25 1.03 8.77 -18.46
C PHE A 25 -0.04 7.78 -18.94
N LEU A 26 -1.33 8.12 -18.83
CA LEU A 26 -2.44 7.30 -19.29
C LEU A 26 -3.00 7.79 -20.64
N ASP A 27 -2.25 8.61 -21.38
CA ASP A 27 -2.60 8.92 -22.76
C ASP A 27 -2.60 7.65 -23.63
N HIS A 28 -3.61 7.53 -24.48
CA HIS A 28 -3.84 6.33 -25.29
C HIS A 28 -2.72 6.06 -26.30
N HIS A 29 -2.14 7.08 -26.95
CA HIS A 29 -1.03 6.88 -27.89
C HIS A 29 0.23 6.43 -27.17
N LEU A 30 0.51 7.02 -26.00
CA LEU A 30 1.63 6.58 -25.17
C LEU A 30 1.44 5.13 -24.70
N VAL A 31 0.25 4.77 -24.23
CA VAL A 31 -0.05 3.42 -23.74
C VAL A 31 0.06 2.41 -24.87
N GLU A 32 -0.49 2.70 -26.04
CA GLU A 32 -0.40 1.83 -27.22
C GLU A 32 1.06 1.58 -27.63
N TYR A 33 1.87 2.64 -27.72
CA TYR A 33 3.30 2.53 -28.01
C TYR A 33 4.06 1.73 -26.94
N VAL A 34 3.86 2.03 -25.65
CA VAL A 34 4.56 1.33 -24.57
C VAL A 34 4.16 -0.14 -24.51
N ASN A 35 2.92 -0.49 -24.90
CA ASN A 35 2.48 -1.88 -24.95
C ASN A 35 3.19 -2.71 -26.03
N SER A 36 3.60 -2.10 -27.15
CA SER A 36 4.37 -2.80 -28.19
C SER A 36 5.85 -3.01 -27.83
N LEU A 37 6.36 -2.33 -26.79
CA LEU A 37 7.77 -2.44 -26.39
C LEU A 37 8.08 -3.80 -25.71
N PRO A 38 9.25 -4.40 -26.00
CA PRO A 38 9.68 -5.62 -25.34
C PRO A 38 9.85 -5.44 -23.82
N PRO A 39 9.55 -6.46 -23.00
CA PRO A 39 9.64 -6.38 -21.54
C PRO A 39 11.02 -5.97 -21.02
N SER A 40 12.11 -6.34 -21.72
CA SER A 40 13.49 -6.00 -21.37
C SER A 40 13.79 -4.49 -21.38
N LEU A 41 12.98 -3.69 -22.08
CA LEU A 41 13.08 -2.21 -22.05
C LEU A 41 12.31 -1.60 -20.88
N LYS A 42 11.34 -2.34 -20.30
CA LYS A 42 10.56 -1.89 -19.14
C LYS A 42 11.28 -2.25 -17.83
N LEU A 43 11.90 -3.43 -17.81
CA LEU A 43 12.64 -4.00 -16.68
C LEU A 43 14.04 -4.41 -17.16
N ARG A 44 15.07 -3.73 -16.67
CA ARG A 44 16.46 -4.02 -17.07
C ARG A 44 17.21 -4.70 -15.94
N PRO A 45 17.70 -5.95 -16.12
CA PRO A 45 18.64 -6.54 -15.18
C PRO A 45 20.01 -5.89 -15.35
N ILE A 46 20.61 -5.48 -14.24
CA ILE A 46 21.98 -4.95 -14.18
C ILE A 46 22.79 -5.89 -13.29
N ALA A 47 23.82 -6.50 -13.86
CA ALA A 47 24.79 -7.28 -13.11
C ALA A 47 25.55 -6.36 -12.14
N GLY A 48 25.62 -6.76 -10.88
CA GLY A 48 26.46 -6.10 -9.89
C GLY A 48 27.93 -6.49 -10.06
N GLU A 49 28.75 -6.05 -9.11
CA GLU A 49 30.16 -6.45 -9.02
C GLU A 49 30.29 -7.97 -8.80
N ASP A 50 29.34 -8.57 -8.06
CA ASP A 50 29.25 -10.01 -7.89
C ASP A 50 28.50 -10.66 -9.08
N PRO A 51 29.06 -11.68 -9.76
CA PRO A 51 28.41 -12.36 -10.88
C PRO A 51 27.05 -13.02 -10.52
N ASN A 52 26.86 -13.35 -9.24
CA ASN A 52 25.62 -13.95 -8.73
C ASN A 52 24.59 -12.93 -8.25
N LYS A 53 24.90 -11.63 -8.32
CA LYS A 53 24.02 -10.57 -7.84
C LYS A 53 23.59 -9.68 -8.99
N TRP A 54 22.30 -9.70 -9.28
CA TRP A 54 21.69 -8.80 -10.23
C TRP A 54 20.70 -7.89 -9.52
N THR A 55 20.53 -6.69 -10.05
CA THR A 55 19.50 -5.74 -9.62
C THR A 55 18.55 -5.49 -10.79
N LEU A 56 17.26 -5.35 -10.48
CA LEU A 56 16.26 -5.05 -11.50
C LEU A 56 15.94 -3.55 -11.47
N VAL A 57 16.26 -2.87 -12.56
CA VAL A 57 15.88 -1.46 -12.71
C VAL A 57 14.54 -1.37 -13.42
N GLU A 58 13.55 -0.91 -12.66
CA GLU A 58 12.21 -0.64 -13.16
C GLU A 58 12.15 0.65 -13.98
N LYS A 59 11.18 0.70 -14.91
CA LYS A 59 10.90 1.87 -15.76
C LYS A 59 12.14 2.30 -16.56
N TRP A 60 12.96 1.33 -16.99
CA TRP A 60 14.26 1.60 -17.60
C TRP A 60 14.17 2.57 -18.80
N ILE A 61 13.33 2.25 -19.80
CA ILE A 61 13.16 3.10 -20.98
C ILE A 61 12.67 4.52 -20.64
N LEU A 62 11.82 4.66 -19.62
CA LEU A 62 11.36 5.97 -19.16
C LEU A 62 12.49 6.76 -18.51
N ARG A 63 13.34 6.10 -17.70
CA ARG A 63 14.51 6.74 -17.09
C ARG A 63 15.50 7.23 -18.16
N GLU A 64 15.76 6.40 -19.17
CA GLU A 64 16.62 6.78 -20.29
C GLU A 64 16.04 7.96 -21.08
N ALA A 65 14.74 7.94 -21.41
CA ALA A 65 14.08 9.02 -22.12
C ALA A 65 14.05 10.33 -21.31
N MET A 66 13.97 10.25 -19.98
CA MET A 66 13.89 11.41 -19.09
C MET A 66 15.25 11.94 -18.64
N LYS A 67 16.34 11.22 -18.88
CA LYS A 67 17.70 11.59 -18.48
C LYS A 67 18.10 13.05 -18.76
N PRO A 68 17.76 13.69 -19.90
CA PRO A 68 18.11 15.10 -20.13
C PRO A 68 17.27 16.10 -19.31
N PHE A 69 16.17 15.67 -18.68
CA PHE A 69 15.22 16.54 -17.97
C PHE A 69 15.26 16.38 -16.44
N ILE A 70 15.92 15.35 -15.92
CA ILE A 70 15.97 15.05 -14.49
C ILE A 70 17.41 15.04 -13.98
N THR A 71 17.59 15.24 -12.68
CA THR A 71 18.90 15.13 -12.04
C THR A 71 19.33 13.66 -11.93
N ASP A 72 20.64 13.44 -11.82
CA ASP A 72 21.21 12.11 -11.56
C ASP A 72 20.65 11.47 -10.28
N GLU A 73 20.32 12.28 -9.27
CA GLU A 73 19.69 11.81 -8.04
C GLU A 73 18.33 11.16 -8.33
N ILE A 74 17.45 11.86 -9.04
CA ILE A 74 16.11 11.35 -9.39
C ILE A 74 16.22 10.17 -10.36
N TYR A 75 17.16 10.22 -11.30
CA TYR A 75 17.44 9.13 -12.23
C TYR A 75 17.84 7.83 -11.50
N LYS A 76 18.69 7.92 -10.46
CA LYS A 76 19.16 6.75 -9.68
C LYS A 76 18.20 6.33 -8.56
N ARG A 77 17.22 7.18 -8.22
CA ARG A 77 16.27 6.93 -7.12
C ARG A 77 15.44 5.67 -7.37
N GLN A 78 15.39 4.81 -6.36
CA GLN A 78 14.51 3.64 -6.35
C GLN A 78 13.04 4.07 -6.24
N LYS A 79 12.15 3.28 -6.86
CA LYS A 79 10.70 3.49 -6.73
C LYS A 79 10.33 3.40 -5.26
N ILE A 80 9.72 4.47 -4.75
CA ILE A 80 9.05 4.46 -3.46
C ILE A 80 7.55 4.47 -3.69
N HIS A 81 6.81 3.81 -2.80
CA HIS A 81 5.36 3.95 -2.77
C HIS A 81 5.01 5.37 -2.31
N PHE A 82 3.95 5.93 -2.87
CA PHE A 82 3.38 7.14 -2.31
C PHE A 82 2.74 6.76 -0.96
N ASN A 83 3.46 7.06 0.12
CA ASN A 83 2.94 6.91 1.47
C ASN A 83 2.57 8.31 1.98
N PRO A 84 1.39 8.46 2.62
CA PRO A 84 1.12 9.68 3.36
C PRO A 84 2.23 9.89 4.40
N PRO A 85 2.55 11.15 4.76
CA PRO A 85 3.57 11.42 5.76
C PRO A 85 3.26 10.61 7.03
N PRO A 86 4.28 9.98 7.64
CA PRO A 86 4.07 9.29 8.91
C PRO A 86 3.48 10.31 9.89
N LYS A 87 2.53 9.87 10.71
CA LYS A 87 2.00 10.74 11.76
C LYS A 87 3.19 11.28 12.56
N PRO A 88 3.25 12.59 12.85
CA PRO A 88 4.22 13.06 13.82
C PRO A 88 4.03 12.23 15.08
N SER A 89 5.15 11.74 15.61
CA SER A 89 5.23 11.05 16.89
C SER A 89 4.85 12.04 18.00
N ASN A 90 3.58 12.41 18.08
CA ASN A 90 3.03 12.99 19.28
C ASN A 90 2.85 11.82 20.24
N SER A 91 3.95 11.46 20.89
CA SER A 91 4.05 10.52 22.03
C SER A 91 3.06 10.82 23.16
N ASP A 92 2.33 11.93 23.09
CA ASP A 92 1.48 12.45 24.14
C ASP A 92 -0.01 12.16 23.92
N ILE A 93 -0.41 11.59 22.78
CA ILE A 93 -1.81 11.24 22.53
C ILE A 93 -2.01 9.75 22.85
N LYS A 94 -2.43 9.46 24.09
CA LYS A 94 -2.93 8.13 24.54
C LYS A 94 -4.15 7.60 23.75
N ASN A 95 -4.63 8.34 22.76
CA ASN A 95 -5.83 7.98 22.00
C ASN A 95 -5.48 7.12 20.80
N LEU A 96 -6.19 5.99 20.67
CA LEU A 96 -6.10 5.11 19.51
C LEU A 96 -6.34 5.87 18.20
N THR A 97 -5.58 5.54 17.17
CA THR A 97 -5.81 6.06 15.83
C THR A 97 -7.18 5.62 15.29
N PRO A 98 -7.81 6.36 14.35
CA PRO A 98 -9.08 5.93 13.75
C PRO A 98 -9.03 4.52 13.15
N LEU A 99 -7.88 4.12 12.61
CA LEU A 99 -7.66 2.76 12.13
C LEU A 99 -7.64 1.74 13.28
N GLN A 100 -6.88 2.00 14.35
CA GLN A 100 -6.84 1.14 15.53
C GLN A 100 -8.24 0.98 16.16
N VAL A 101 -9.01 2.07 16.28
CA VAL A 101 -10.40 2.02 16.74
C VAL A 101 -11.23 1.12 15.83
N ARG A 102 -11.15 1.33 14.50
CA ARG A 102 -11.93 0.55 13.53
C ARG A 102 -11.57 -0.94 13.54
N LEU A 103 -10.30 -1.27 13.72
CA LEU A 103 -9.83 -2.67 13.81
C LEU A 103 -10.30 -3.30 15.12
N ARG A 104 -10.12 -2.61 16.26
CA ARG A 104 -10.61 -3.06 17.57
C ARG A 104 -12.10 -3.35 17.56
N ASP A 105 -12.89 -2.45 16.98
CA ASP A 105 -14.36 -2.54 17.01
C ASP A 105 -14.91 -3.63 16.09
N ARG A 106 -14.13 -4.09 15.09
CA ARG A 106 -14.63 -4.97 14.01
C ARG A 106 -13.92 -6.31 13.92
N ILE A 107 -12.74 -6.45 14.50
CA ILE A 107 -12.03 -7.72 14.63
C ILE A 107 -12.32 -8.25 16.03
N THR A 108 -13.41 -9.00 16.13
CA THR A 108 -13.83 -9.70 17.35
C THR A 108 -13.80 -11.21 17.14
N LYS A 109 -13.71 -11.98 18.22
CA LYS A 109 -13.70 -13.45 18.16
C LYS A 109 -14.81 -14.01 17.28
N THR A 110 -16.03 -13.52 17.48
CA THR A 110 -17.21 -13.96 16.71
C THR A 110 -17.09 -13.64 15.22
N THR A 111 -16.64 -12.43 14.86
CA THR A 111 -16.48 -12.06 13.44
C THR A 111 -15.38 -12.86 12.75
N VAL A 112 -14.28 -13.12 13.44
CA VAL A 112 -13.12 -13.86 12.91
C VAL A 112 -13.46 -15.33 12.76
N GLU A 113 -14.00 -15.97 13.79
CA GLU A 113 -14.41 -17.39 13.74
C GLU A 113 -15.48 -17.63 12.68
N ARG A 114 -16.41 -16.68 12.49
CA ARG A 114 -17.43 -16.76 11.43
C ARG A 114 -16.83 -16.85 10.04
N THR A 115 -15.66 -16.25 9.78
CA THR A 115 -15.00 -16.36 8.47
C THR A 115 -14.53 -17.79 8.19
N GLY A 116 -14.13 -18.55 9.22
CA GLY A 116 -13.54 -19.89 9.10
C GLY A 116 -12.15 -19.91 8.44
N LEU A 117 -11.54 -18.75 8.20
CA LEU A 117 -10.25 -18.61 7.50
C LEU A 117 -9.08 -18.29 8.42
N PHE A 118 -9.35 -17.77 9.62
CA PHE A 118 -8.33 -17.26 10.53
C PHE A 118 -8.50 -17.85 11.92
N GLU A 119 -7.38 -18.09 12.58
CA GLU A 119 -7.33 -18.51 13.97
C GLU A 119 -7.43 -17.28 14.90
N TRP A 120 -8.39 -17.29 15.82
CA TRP A 120 -8.59 -16.17 16.74
C TRP A 120 -7.36 -15.87 17.60
N GLY A 121 -6.68 -16.88 18.14
CA GLY A 121 -5.54 -16.67 19.05
C GLY A 121 -4.43 -15.83 18.42
N TYR A 122 -4.05 -16.17 17.19
CA TYR A 122 -3.06 -15.41 16.43
C TYR A 122 -3.54 -13.99 16.08
N VAL A 123 -4.80 -13.83 15.66
CA VAL A 123 -5.36 -12.52 15.30
C VAL A 123 -5.46 -11.61 16.52
N GLU A 124 -5.84 -12.14 17.68
CA GLU A 124 -5.93 -11.42 18.94
C GLU A 124 -4.56 -10.90 19.40
N GLU A 125 -3.52 -11.73 19.29
CA GLU A 125 -2.15 -11.33 19.61
C GLU A 125 -1.66 -10.21 18.68
N LEU A 126 -1.91 -10.33 17.38
CA LEU A 126 -1.58 -9.29 16.41
C LEU A 126 -2.31 -7.98 16.71
N LEU A 127 -3.61 -8.06 17.03
CA LEU A 127 -4.43 -6.90 17.35
C LEU A 127 -3.94 -6.22 18.62
N ARG A 128 -3.74 -6.98 19.71
CA ARG A 128 -3.22 -6.46 20.97
C ARG A 128 -1.87 -5.77 20.77
N GLY A 129 -0.92 -6.42 20.11
CA GLY A 129 0.39 -5.84 19.85
C GLY A 129 0.33 -4.54 19.05
N TYR A 130 -0.56 -4.47 18.04
CA TYR A 130 -0.73 -3.24 17.26
C TYR A 130 -1.42 -2.11 18.03
N LEU A 131 -2.32 -2.43 18.97
CA LEU A 131 -2.98 -1.44 19.81
C LEU A 131 -2.05 -0.86 20.89
N GLU A 132 -1.18 -1.69 21.46
CA GLU A 132 -0.29 -1.32 22.57
C GLU A 132 0.97 -0.58 22.11
N ASP A 133 1.65 -1.09 21.08
CA ASP A 133 2.96 -0.58 20.66
C ASP A 133 3.07 -0.49 19.13
N PRO A 134 2.33 0.41 18.45
CA PRO A 134 2.36 0.51 17.00
C PRO A 134 3.71 1.01 16.47
N VAL A 135 4.28 0.31 15.49
CA VAL A 135 5.57 0.64 14.87
C VAL A 135 5.35 1.39 13.55
N TYR A 136 5.99 2.55 13.40
CA TYR A 136 5.92 3.38 12.19
C TYR A 136 7.30 3.50 11.52
N PRO A 137 7.59 2.68 10.49
CA PRO A 137 8.83 2.76 9.74
C PRO A 137 9.08 4.13 9.10
N SER A 138 10.33 4.60 9.10
CA SER A 138 10.76 5.89 8.55
C SER A 138 10.46 6.08 7.06
N HIS A 139 10.30 4.98 6.31
CA HIS A 139 9.93 5.01 4.88
C HIS A 139 8.41 5.19 4.65
N GLY A 140 7.66 5.60 5.68
CA GLY A 140 6.22 5.88 5.63
C GLY A 140 5.34 4.64 5.52
N ALA A 141 5.91 3.44 5.68
CA ALA A 141 5.12 2.22 5.67
C ALA A 141 4.24 2.15 6.92
N ILE A 142 3.08 1.51 6.80
CA ILE A 142 2.26 1.16 7.96
C ILE A 142 2.83 -0.08 8.67
N ASP A 143 2.58 -0.19 9.98
CA ASP A 143 2.91 -1.35 10.82
C ASP A 143 2.53 -2.68 10.12
N VAL A 144 3.44 -3.65 10.15
CA VAL A 144 3.25 -4.96 9.52
C VAL A 144 2.04 -5.70 10.09
N ARG A 145 1.78 -5.57 11.40
CA ARG A 145 0.61 -6.14 12.08
C ARG A 145 -0.67 -5.49 11.57
N ALA A 146 -0.68 -4.17 11.41
CA ALA A 146 -1.82 -3.45 10.84
C ALA A 146 -2.14 -3.92 9.42
N LYS A 147 -1.13 -4.19 8.58
CA LYS A 147 -1.35 -4.76 7.23
C LYS A 147 -2.07 -6.10 7.30
N LYS A 148 -1.63 -7.01 8.18
CA LYS A 148 -2.27 -8.32 8.38
C LYS A 148 -3.71 -8.17 8.90
N LEU A 149 -3.93 -7.31 9.89
CA LEU A 149 -5.26 -7.05 10.44
C LEU A 149 -6.21 -6.43 9.41
N MET A 150 -5.71 -5.58 8.51
CA MET A 150 -6.49 -5.05 7.39
C MET A 150 -6.94 -6.14 6.41
N VAL A 151 -6.12 -7.16 6.17
CA VAL A 151 -6.52 -8.33 5.38
C VAL A 151 -7.66 -9.07 6.09
N VAL A 152 -7.50 -9.37 7.38
CA VAL A 152 -8.57 -10.02 8.19
C VAL A 152 -9.87 -9.21 8.13
N LEU A 153 -9.79 -7.90 8.37
CA LEU A 153 -10.95 -7.01 8.30
C LEU A 153 -11.61 -7.05 6.92
N SER A 154 -10.84 -7.14 5.84
CA SER A 154 -11.38 -7.21 4.47
C SER A 154 -12.25 -8.44 4.28
N PHE A 155 -11.82 -9.61 4.77
CA PHE A 155 -12.64 -10.83 4.73
C PHE A 155 -13.88 -10.73 5.62
N VAL A 156 -13.77 -10.14 6.81
CA VAL A 156 -14.94 -9.88 7.67
C VAL A 156 -15.96 -9.00 6.94
N VAL A 157 -15.51 -7.91 6.30
CA VAL A 157 -16.39 -7.02 5.54
C VAL A 157 -16.99 -7.71 4.32
N LEU A 158 -16.21 -8.51 3.58
CA LEU A 158 -16.72 -9.27 2.44
C LEU A 158 -17.81 -10.26 2.87
N GLN A 159 -17.60 -10.97 3.98
CA GLN A 159 -18.58 -11.89 4.52
C GLN A 159 -19.88 -11.19 4.92
N GLU A 160 -19.78 -10.02 5.56
CA GLU A 160 -20.95 -9.23 6.00
C GLU A 160 -21.71 -8.61 4.84
N ARG A 161 -21.01 -8.13 3.81
CA ARG A 161 -21.61 -7.40 2.69
C ARG A 161 -22.17 -8.31 1.61
N PHE A 162 -21.55 -9.47 1.40
CA PHE A 162 -21.89 -10.39 0.31
C PHE A 162 -22.43 -11.73 0.80
N SER A 163 -22.70 -11.87 2.10
CA SER A 163 -23.25 -13.09 2.72
C SER A 163 -22.45 -14.36 2.37
N VAL A 164 -21.12 -14.23 2.28
CA VAL A 164 -20.22 -15.34 1.94
C VAL A 164 -20.32 -16.43 3.01
N SER A 165 -20.47 -17.68 2.60
CA SER A 165 -20.51 -18.81 3.52
C SER A 165 -19.19 -18.95 4.30
N THR A 166 -19.26 -19.39 5.56
CA THR A 166 -18.08 -19.74 6.35
C THR A 166 -17.21 -20.76 5.63
N ALA A 167 -15.91 -20.48 5.54
CA ALA A 167 -14.97 -21.41 4.94
C ALA A 167 -14.83 -22.66 5.81
N LYS A 168 -14.75 -23.82 5.16
CA LYS A 168 -14.38 -25.08 5.80
C LYS A 168 -12.98 -25.44 5.34
N LEU A 169 -12.00 -25.27 6.22
CA LEU A 169 -10.64 -25.74 5.96
C LEU A 169 -10.67 -27.27 6.05
N VAL A 170 -10.33 -27.94 4.94
CA VAL A 170 -10.20 -29.40 4.82
C VAL A 170 -8.83 -29.83 5.29
#